data_AF-A0A397JEM7-F1
#
_entry.id   AF-A0A397JEM7-F1
#
_cell.length_a   1.000
_cell.length_b   1.000
_cell.length_c   1.000
_cell.angle_alpha   90.00
_cell.angle_beta   90.00
_cell.angle_gamma   90.00
#
_symmetry.space_group_name_H-M   'P 1'
#
loop_
_entity.id
_entity.type
_entity.pdbx_description
1 polymer ?
#
loop_
_entity_poly.entity_id
_entity_poly.type
_entity_poly.pdbx_seq_one_letter_code
_entity_poly.pdbx_strand_id
1 'polypeptide(L)'
;MQIKYLASENFKKYGKCKECQQANTGLKWCNSCNSKRFQEEFHKWTSGDKEIDEFIQRIQLMANNHEEVIEWIPFDGLKNITYLTEGGFSSVYKAIWPVGYIDSWNYKEKNWKRESQWEYVCLKILKSLDVFKDTDKRKFLQEIKNQLKFRGKGAIAVYGLTKNPIENEYFIVMKYATYGDLRKMLDNNFEKLSWIQKIRILYYISNGLANIHEAGLMHCDIHPGNIVNVSLTSSYISDFGLCKSLSLVSRNYKKRIYGYGVVPYMATETLSRGEYTRKSDIYSFGMIMLEVFTSYPPYYNIPQDYVNRIMRIYKVLGLRPKIKYKIPQLLKDLMDKCWDIDPFNRPTAKELEVQLEKYVNGDNSELEEQIKEADEVNKNFKPYNPHSNIRYLYSLWGGKVGKGVWPNFWKFLLLILL
;
A
#
# COMPACT_ATOMS: atom_id res chain seq x y z
N MET A 1 -11.75 30.68 18.92
CA MET A 1 -13.01 29.91 18.82
C MET A 1 -12.75 28.42 18.54
N GLN A 2 -11.92 28.08 17.56
CA GLN A 2 -11.61 26.69 17.15
C GLN A 2 -10.97 25.81 18.24
N ILE A 3 -10.07 26.35 19.07
CA ILE A 3 -9.43 25.61 20.18
C ILE A 3 -10.45 25.19 21.26
N LYS A 4 -11.39 26.06 21.62
CA LYS A 4 -12.44 25.75 22.61
C LYS A 4 -13.43 24.70 22.08
N TYR A 5 -13.69 24.71 20.78
CA TYR A 5 -14.56 23.73 20.12
C TYR A 5 -13.89 22.34 20.05
N LEU A 6 -12.63 22.26 19.62
CA LEU A 6 -11.88 20.99 19.61
C LEU A 6 -11.75 20.39 21.02
N ALA A 7 -11.53 21.22 22.04
CA ALA A 7 -11.48 20.77 23.43
C ALA A 7 -12.84 20.20 23.91
N SER A 8 -13.97 20.76 23.47
CA SER A 8 -15.30 20.28 23.88
C SER A 8 -15.73 18.99 23.16
N GLU A 9 -15.33 18.78 21.91
CA GLU A 9 -15.52 17.51 21.20
C GLU A 9 -14.65 16.38 21.77
N ASN A 10 -13.36 16.65 21.96
CA ASN A 10 -12.44 15.67 22.55
C ASN A 10 -12.84 15.28 23.97
N PHE A 11 -13.38 16.23 24.74
CA PHE A 11 -13.95 15.95 26.05
C PHE A 11 -15.07 14.91 25.99
N LYS A 12 -16.04 15.09 25.07
CA LYS A 12 -17.15 14.15 24.88
C LYS A 12 -16.67 12.79 24.40
N LYS A 13 -15.62 12.74 23.58
CA LYS A 13 -15.16 11.51 22.92
C LYS A 13 -14.18 10.68 23.78
N TYR A 14 -13.26 11.33 24.48
CA TYR A 14 -12.13 10.66 25.16
C TYR A 14 -12.02 10.97 26.66
N GLY A 15 -12.89 11.84 27.19
CA GLY A 15 -12.91 12.22 28.60
C GLY A 15 -11.73 13.10 29.03
N LYS A 16 -11.55 13.23 30.36
CA LYS A 16 -10.45 14.00 30.97
C LYS A 16 -9.20 13.16 31.20
N CYS A 17 -8.05 13.82 31.09
CA CYS A 17 -6.79 13.28 31.58
C CYS A 17 -6.80 13.16 33.11
N LYS A 18 -6.31 12.03 33.63
CA LYS A 18 -6.27 11.77 35.08
C LYS A 18 -5.30 12.67 35.84
N GLU A 19 -4.31 13.25 35.17
CA GLU A 19 -3.28 14.08 35.81
C GLU A 19 -3.56 15.57 35.64
N CYS A 20 -3.65 16.07 34.41
CA CYS A 20 -3.76 17.51 34.15
C CYS A 20 -5.22 18.01 34.05
N GLN A 21 -6.21 17.11 34.13
CA GLN A 21 -7.64 17.41 34.04
C GLN A 21 -8.12 18.07 32.74
N GLN A 22 -7.23 18.26 31.75
CA GLN A 22 -7.58 18.70 30.40
C GLN A 22 -8.25 17.56 29.61
N ALA A 23 -8.93 17.89 28.51
CA ALA A 23 -9.48 16.88 27.61
C ALA A 23 -8.36 16.00 27.03
N ASN A 24 -8.57 14.69 26.98
CA ASN A 24 -7.67 13.77 26.29
C ASN A 24 -7.71 14.03 24.78
N THR A 25 -6.56 13.93 24.12
CA THR A 25 -6.46 14.09 22.65
C THR A 25 -6.77 12.80 21.91
N GLY A 26 -6.70 11.65 22.59
CA GLY A 26 -7.01 10.34 22.04
C GLY A 26 -7.40 9.35 23.13
N LEU A 27 -7.82 8.15 22.73
CA LEU A 27 -8.19 7.09 23.67
C LEU A 27 -7.00 6.78 24.60
N LYS A 28 -7.18 6.95 25.91
CA LYS A 28 -6.12 6.79 26.92
C LYS A 28 -4.86 7.63 26.66
N TRP A 29 -4.99 8.74 25.92
CA TRP A 29 -3.86 9.57 25.52
C TRP A 29 -4.10 11.05 25.80
N CYS A 30 -3.16 11.68 26.50
CA CYS A 30 -3.13 13.12 26.71
C CYS A 30 -1.84 13.67 26.14
N ASN A 31 -1.92 14.36 24.99
CA ASN A 31 -0.75 14.97 24.35
C ASN A 31 0.03 15.85 25.34
N SER A 32 -0.62 16.78 26.04
CA SER A 32 0.05 17.69 27.00
C SER A 32 0.89 16.97 28.06
N CYS A 33 0.39 15.87 28.63
CA CYS A 33 1.15 15.09 29.62
C CYS A 33 2.22 14.21 28.97
N ASN A 34 1.87 13.52 27.87
CA ASN A 34 2.77 12.59 27.21
C ASN A 34 3.95 13.30 26.55
N SER A 35 3.73 14.48 25.96
CA SER A 35 4.80 15.32 25.40
C SER A 35 5.81 15.76 26.46
N LYS A 36 5.36 16.11 27.68
CA LYS A 36 6.29 16.42 28.79
C LYS A 36 7.13 15.21 29.18
N ARG A 37 6.51 14.03 29.28
CA ARG A 37 7.25 12.79 29.57
C ARG A 37 8.28 12.48 28.50
N PHE A 38 7.92 12.62 27.22
CA PHE A 38 8.90 12.43 26.14
C PHE A 38 10.07 13.39 26.27
N GLN A 39 9.83 14.68 26.56
CA GLN A 39 10.91 15.66 26.79
C GLN A 39 11.85 15.24 27.92
N GLU A 40 11.30 14.74 29.03
CA GLU A 40 12.08 14.21 30.15
C GLU A 40 12.87 12.95 29.76
N GLU A 41 12.46 12.22 28.73
CA GLU A 41 13.07 10.95 28.31
C GLU A 41 13.97 11.05 27.08
N PHE A 42 14.07 12.22 26.41
CA PHE A 42 14.91 12.38 25.22
C PHE A 42 16.38 12.05 25.46
N HIS A 43 16.87 12.14 26.69
CA HIS A 43 18.25 11.76 27.03
C HIS A 43 18.44 10.24 27.20
N LYS A 44 17.36 9.45 27.31
CA LYS A 44 17.42 8.00 27.53
C LYS A 44 17.73 7.20 26.26
N TRP A 45 17.60 7.82 25.09
CA TRP A 45 17.88 7.21 23.80
C TRP A 45 18.38 8.25 22.81
N THR A 46 19.21 7.84 21.86
CA THR A 46 19.65 8.67 20.73
C THR A 46 20.05 7.76 19.58
N SER A 47 19.83 8.22 18.35
CA SER A 47 20.33 7.56 17.16
C SER A 47 21.79 7.87 16.83
N GLY A 48 22.40 8.84 17.55
CA GLY A 48 23.67 9.45 17.18
C GLY A 48 23.57 10.41 16.00
N ASP A 49 22.38 10.61 15.41
CA ASP A 49 22.11 11.52 14.32
C ASP A 49 21.08 12.58 14.73
N LYS A 50 21.54 13.83 14.87
CA LYS A 50 20.72 14.93 15.35
C LYS A 50 19.47 15.18 14.51
N GLU A 51 19.53 14.99 13.20
CA GLU A 51 18.37 15.21 12.32
C GLU A 51 17.30 14.14 12.54
N ILE A 52 17.71 12.88 12.72
CA ILE A 52 16.82 11.76 13.04
C ILE A 52 16.20 11.95 14.43
N ASP A 53 17.00 12.31 15.42
CA ASP A 53 16.54 12.55 16.78
C ASP A 53 15.51 13.68 16.81
N GLU A 54 15.82 14.84 16.19
CA GLU A 54 14.87 15.96 16.10
C GLU A 54 13.58 15.56 15.36
N PHE A 55 13.67 14.74 14.32
CA PHE A 55 12.51 14.24 13.59
C PHE A 55 11.59 13.38 14.48
N ILE A 56 12.15 12.41 15.19
CA ILE A 56 11.40 11.53 16.11
C ILE A 56 10.79 12.35 17.25
N GLN A 57 11.57 13.24 17.87
CA GLN A 57 11.13 14.08 18.97
C GLN A 57 9.94 14.96 18.56
N ARG A 58 10.00 15.61 17.38
CA ARG A 58 8.89 16.43 16.87
C ARG A 58 7.61 15.62 16.70
N ILE A 59 7.70 14.38 16.20
CA ILE A 59 6.54 13.49 16.07
C ILE A 59 5.96 13.12 17.43
N GLN A 60 6.82 12.74 18.39
CA GLN A 60 6.40 12.39 19.75
C GLN A 60 5.67 13.53 20.45
N LEU A 61 6.13 14.78 20.30
CA LEU A 61 5.51 15.97 20.89
C LEU A 61 4.15 16.30 20.27
N MET A 62 3.94 15.96 19.00
CA MET A 62 2.72 16.26 18.25
C MET A 62 1.66 15.14 18.34
N ALA A 63 2.04 13.94 18.79
CA ALA A 63 1.19 12.77 18.76
C ALA A 63 -0.04 12.91 19.65
N ASN A 64 -1.23 12.73 19.08
CA ASN A 64 -2.51 12.82 19.78
C ASN A 64 -3.03 11.47 20.27
N ASN A 65 -2.41 10.38 19.82
CA ASN A 65 -2.67 9.01 20.24
C ASN A 65 -1.39 8.16 20.06
N HIS A 66 -1.40 6.94 20.59
CA HIS A 66 -0.26 6.04 20.51
C HIS A 66 0.04 5.53 19.09
N GLU A 67 -0.96 5.57 18.20
CA GLU A 67 -0.78 5.23 16.78
C GLU A 67 -0.06 6.33 16.00
N GLU A 68 0.18 7.52 16.55
CA GLU A 68 0.94 8.57 15.88
C GLU A 68 2.41 8.61 16.30
N VAL A 69 2.75 7.93 17.40
CA VAL A 69 4.11 7.92 17.95
C VAL A 69 5.04 7.00 17.17
N ILE A 70 6.25 7.48 16.92
CA ILE A 70 7.38 6.66 16.51
C ILE A 70 8.50 6.75 17.55
N GLU A 71 9.36 5.74 17.53
CA GLU A 71 10.44 5.57 18.50
C GLU A 71 11.78 5.37 17.80
N TRP A 72 12.87 5.75 18.47
CA TRP A 72 14.16 5.15 18.16
C TRP A 72 14.20 3.77 18.80
N ILE A 73 14.46 2.74 18.01
CA ILE A 73 14.47 1.35 18.45
C ILE A 73 15.92 0.88 18.42
N PRO A 74 16.55 0.60 19.59
CA PRO A 74 17.89 0.04 19.64
C PRO A 74 17.97 -1.26 18.83
N PHE A 75 18.97 -1.33 17.94
CA PHE A 75 19.09 -2.44 16.99
C PHE A 75 19.36 -3.78 17.68
N ASP A 76 20.12 -3.76 18.79
CA ASP A 76 20.38 -4.90 19.68
C ASP A 76 19.10 -5.40 20.40
N GLY A 77 18.06 -4.58 20.47
CA GLY A 77 16.72 -4.97 20.93
C GLY A 77 15.93 -5.82 19.93
N LEU A 78 16.40 -5.94 18.67
CA LEU A 78 15.77 -6.75 17.62
C LEU A 78 16.44 -8.11 17.51
N LYS A 79 15.63 -9.18 17.49
CA LYS A 79 16.11 -10.58 17.45
C LYS A 79 15.70 -11.27 16.16
N ASN A 80 16.44 -12.31 15.78
CA ASN A 80 16.14 -13.20 14.65
C ASN A 80 15.89 -12.45 13.32
N ILE A 81 16.71 -11.43 13.04
CA ILE A 81 16.59 -10.64 11.81
C ILE A 81 16.84 -11.55 10.61
N THR A 82 15.83 -11.70 9.75
CA THR A 82 15.86 -12.59 8.58
C THR A 82 15.41 -11.84 7.34
N TYR A 83 16.16 -11.95 6.25
CA TYR A 83 15.79 -11.39 4.95
C TYR A 83 14.48 -12.01 4.44
N LEU A 84 13.61 -11.18 3.86
CA LEU A 84 12.33 -11.62 3.29
C LEU A 84 12.29 -11.47 1.77
N THR A 85 12.56 -10.27 1.27
CA THR A 85 12.38 -9.95 -0.14
C THR A 85 13.09 -8.65 -0.49
N GLU A 86 13.32 -8.48 -1.78
CA GLU A 86 13.87 -7.28 -2.38
C GLU A 86 12.85 -6.74 -3.39
N GLY A 87 12.62 -5.43 -3.34
CA GLY A 87 11.81 -4.67 -4.29
C GLY A 87 12.67 -3.80 -5.20
N GLY A 88 12.02 -2.98 -6.03
CA GLY A 88 12.72 -2.06 -6.93
C GLY A 88 13.62 -1.05 -6.20
N PHE A 89 13.15 -0.54 -5.05
CA PHE A 89 13.81 0.54 -4.31
C PHE A 89 14.08 0.21 -2.83
N SER A 90 13.78 -1.01 -2.39
CA SER A 90 13.93 -1.38 -0.98
C SER A 90 14.26 -2.85 -0.80
N SER A 91 14.84 -3.18 0.35
CA SER A 91 14.94 -4.55 0.84
C SER A 91 14.18 -4.66 2.15
N VAL A 92 13.62 -5.84 2.40
CA VAL A 92 12.70 -6.06 3.52
C VAL A 92 13.15 -7.29 4.32
N TYR A 93 13.13 -7.15 5.64
CA TYR A 93 13.47 -8.18 6.61
C TYR A 93 12.34 -8.35 7.63
N LYS A 94 12.28 -9.51 8.28
CA LYS A 94 11.49 -9.73 9.50
C LYS A 94 12.41 -9.78 10.71
N ALA A 95 11.92 -9.33 11.85
CA ALA A 95 12.60 -9.45 13.14
C ALA A 95 11.58 -9.63 14.27
N ILE A 96 12.05 -10.05 15.44
CA ILE A 96 11.27 -10.07 16.68
C ILE A 96 11.64 -8.81 17.47
N TRP A 97 10.63 -8.08 17.95
CA TRP A 97 10.81 -6.93 18.85
C TRP A 97 10.11 -7.22 20.20
N PRO A 98 10.83 -7.82 21.17
CA PRO A 98 10.21 -8.30 22.41
C PRO A 98 9.57 -7.20 23.27
N VAL A 99 10.15 -6.00 23.24
CA VAL A 99 9.69 -4.86 24.02
C VAL A 99 8.36 -4.31 23.50
N GLY A 100 8.10 -4.40 22.18
CA GLY A 100 6.87 -3.93 21.56
C GLY A 100 6.74 -2.41 21.50
N TYR A 101 5.63 -1.89 20.96
CA TYR A 101 5.40 -0.44 20.80
C TYR A 101 4.70 0.16 22.02
N ILE A 102 4.80 1.48 22.20
CA ILE A 102 4.04 2.22 23.22
C ILE A 102 2.53 2.14 22.93
N ASP A 103 1.74 1.67 23.90
CA ASP A 103 0.27 1.66 23.86
C ASP A 103 -0.32 2.83 24.67
N SER A 104 0.09 2.98 25.93
CA SER A 104 -0.46 4.01 26.81
C SER A 104 0.44 4.28 28.01
N TRP A 105 0.15 5.35 28.76
CA TRP A 105 0.83 5.60 30.02
C TRP A 105 0.14 4.87 31.18
N ASN A 106 0.91 4.09 31.96
CA ASN A 106 0.42 3.49 33.19
C ASN A 106 0.61 4.47 34.36
N TYR A 107 -0.48 5.08 34.80
CA TYR A 107 -0.48 6.06 35.90
C TYR A 107 -0.09 5.48 37.26
N LYS A 108 -0.25 4.16 37.48
CA LYS A 108 0.09 3.53 38.77
C LYS A 108 1.58 3.24 38.88
N GLU A 109 2.13 2.61 37.84
CA GLU A 109 3.54 2.19 37.78
C GLU A 109 4.47 3.31 37.30
N LYS A 110 3.90 4.39 36.76
CA LYS A 110 4.64 5.52 36.17
C LYS A 110 5.62 5.07 35.07
N ASN A 111 5.14 4.21 34.18
CA ASN A 111 5.88 3.71 33.02
C ASN A 111 4.99 3.67 31.76
N TRP A 112 5.62 3.48 30.61
CA TRP A 112 4.91 3.21 29.36
C TRP A 112 4.40 1.76 29.36
N LYS A 113 3.08 1.59 29.28
CA LYS A 113 2.49 0.30 28.91
C LYS A 113 2.84 0.03 27.45
N ARG A 114 3.43 -1.14 27.21
CA ARG A 114 3.81 -1.59 25.88
C ARG A 114 3.00 -2.81 25.45
N GLU A 115 2.88 -2.96 24.15
CA GLU A 115 2.27 -4.13 23.52
C GLU A 115 3.24 -4.74 22.51
N SER A 116 3.59 -6.00 22.72
CA SER A 116 4.29 -6.80 21.72
C SER A 116 3.32 -7.14 20.59
N GLN A 117 3.75 -6.96 19.33
CA GLN A 117 3.03 -7.58 18.21
C GLN A 117 3.18 -9.09 18.32
N TRP A 118 2.17 -9.83 17.85
CA TRP A 118 1.96 -11.28 18.01
C TRP A 118 3.08 -12.21 17.50
N GLU A 119 4.21 -11.69 17.00
CA GLU A 119 5.51 -12.38 16.96
C GLU A 119 6.61 -11.51 16.29
N TYR A 120 6.26 -10.75 15.24
CA TYR A 120 7.23 -10.13 14.33
C TYR A 120 6.96 -8.64 14.04
N VAL A 121 8.04 -7.95 13.68
CA VAL A 121 8.06 -6.63 13.00
C VAL A 121 8.70 -6.76 11.63
N CYS A 122 8.36 -5.83 10.74
CA CYS A 122 8.98 -5.67 9.44
C CYS A 122 10.07 -4.58 9.52
N LEU A 123 11.24 -4.84 8.95
CA LEU A 123 12.31 -3.85 8.78
C LEU A 123 12.45 -3.56 7.29
N LYS A 124 12.19 -2.32 6.88
CA LYS A 124 12.36 -1.86 5.50
C LYS A 124 13.59 -0.97 5.42
N ILE A 125 14.50 -1.28 4.50
CA ILE A 125 15.62 -0.41 4.11
C ILE A 125 15.35 0.15 2.71
N LEU A 126 15.59 1.44 2.51
CA LEU A 126 15.60 2.03 1.17
C LEU A 126 16.96 1.82 0.53
N LYS A 127 16.98 1.26 -0.68
CA LYS A 127 18.20 1.12 -1.47
C LYS A 127 18.73 2.51 -1.78
N SER A 128 19.81 2.88 -1.11
CA SER A 128 20.64 4.00 -1.53
C SER A 128 21.54 3.51 -2.65
N LEU A 129 21.61 4.26 -3.76
CA LEU A 129 22.61 3.99 -4.80
C LEU A 129 24.03 4.41 -4.39
N ASP A 130 24.20 5.07 -3.24
CA ASP A 130 25.48 5.36 -2.58
C ASP A 130 25.19 5.98 -1.21
N VAL A 131 25.67 5.34 -0.15
CA VAL A 131 25.70 5.78 1.26
C VAL A 131 25.37 7.27 1.46
N PHE A 132 24.12 7.56 1.85
CA PHE A 132 23.63 8.81 2.44
C PHE A 132 24.31 10.12 1.98
N LYS A 133 24.10 10.53 0.73
CA LYS A 133 24.10 11.97 0.40
C LYS A 133 22.88 12.64 1.05
N ASP A 134 22.97 13.92 1.47
CA ASP A 134 21.88 14.70 2.11
C ASP A 134 20.53 14.68 1.37
N THR A 135 20.55 14.31 0.10
CA THR A 135 19.35 14.23 -0.75
C THR A 135 18.57 12.94 -0.52
N ASP A 136 19.24 11.84 -0.14
CA ASP A 136 18.60 10.54 0.09
C ASP A 136 18.05 10.41 1.51
N LYS A 137 18.71 11.02 2.51
CA LYS A 137 18.16 11.13 3.88
C LYS A 137 16.83 11.88 3.88
N ARG A 138 16.74 13.00 3.15
CA ARG A 138 15.49 13.79 3.04
C ARG A 138 14.37 12.98 2.39
N LYS A 139 14.66 12.19 1.35
CA LYS A 139 13.66 11.30 0.74
C LYS A 139 13.17 10.23 1.73
N PHE A 140 14.10 9.61 2.46
CA PHE A 140 13.80 8.62 3.50
C PHE A 140 12.87 9.19 4.58
N LEU A 141 13.22 10.35 5.16
CA LEU A 141 12.39 11.03 6.16
C LEU A 141 11.05 11.50 5.58
N GLN A 142 11.03 11.92 4.31
CA GLN A 142 9.81 12.34 3.63
C GLN A 142 8.83 11.18 3.38
N GLU A 143 9.32 9.97 3.09
CA GLU A 143 8.50 8.76 3.00
C GLU A 143 7.82 8.47 4.34
N ILE A 144 8.58 8.45 5.43
CA ILE A 144 8.06 8.21 6.79
C ILE A 144 7.03 9.28 7.14
N LYS A 145 7.33 10.56 6.89
CA LYS A 145 6.42 11.67 7.12
C LYS A 145 5.12 11.55 6.34
N ASN A 146 5.17 11.08 5.09
CA ASN A 146 3.97 10.85 4.28
C ASN A 146 3.15 9.70 4.84
N GLN A 147 3.79 8.58 5.17
CA GLN A 147 3.11 7.40 5.69
C GLN A 147 2.45 7.64 7.05
N LEU A 148 3.11 8.37 7.96
CA LEU A 148 2.58 8.65 9.30
C LEU A 148 1.28 9.45 9.29
N LYS A 149 1.02 10.27 8.25
CA LYS A 149 -0.26 10.97 8.10
C LYS A 149 -1.46 10.03 7.98
N PHE A 150 -1.20 8.78 7.58
CA PHE A 150 -2.21 7.79 7.25
C PHE A 150 -2.16 6.54 8.15
N ARG A 151 -1.35 6.54 9.22
CA ARG A 151 -1.39 5.49 10.24
C ARG A 151 -2.78 5.50 10.90
N GLY A 152 -3.40 4.32 11.02
CA GLY A 152 -4.80 4.18 11.45
C GLY A 152 -5.84 4.60 10.39
N LYS A 153 -5.40 5.04 9.19
CA LYS A 153 -6.25 5.55 8.10
C LYS A 153 -5.95 4.85 6.77
N GLY A 154 -5.67 3.54 6.84
CA GLY A 154 -5.41 2.71 5.67
C GLY A 154 -3.95 2.61 5.21
N ALA A 155 -3.00 3.16 5.95
CA ALA A 155 -1.57 2.84 5.79
C ALA A 155 -1.05 1.89 6.88
N ILE A 156 -0.08 1.05 6.51
CA ILE A 156 0.55 0.13 7.47
C ILE A 156 1.30 0.92 8.55
N ALA A 157 1.24 0.47 9.79
CA ALA A 157 1.82 1.19 10.91
C ALA A 157 3.36 1.23 10.86
N VAL A 158 3.93 2.41 11.11
CA VAL A 158 5.36 2.63 11.38
C VAL A 158 5.52 2.78 12.89
N TYR A 159 6.37 1.95 13.50
CA TYR A 159 6.68 2.02 14.93
C TYR A 159 7.88 2.88 15.24
N GLY A 160 8.84 2.97 14.32
CA GLY A 160 10.10 3.61 14.65
C GLY A 160 11.15 3.50 13.58
N LEU A 161 12.34 3.95 13.96
CA LEU A 161 13.56 3.85 13.20
C LEU A 161 14.60 3.07 14.00
N THR A 162 15.46 2.35 13.30
CA THR A 162 16.63 1.71 13.88
C THR A 162 17.80 1.83 12.90
N LYS A 163 19.01 1.51 13.35
CA LYS A 163 20.21 1.51 12.53
C LYS A 163 21.06 0.31 12.83
N ASN A 164 21.40 -0.45 11.80
CA ASN A 164 22.39 -1.51 11.91
C ASN A 164 23.77 -0.87 12.10
N PRO A 165 24.46 -1.10 13.24
CA PRO A 165 25.75 -0.48 13.51
C PRO A 165 26.88 -1.03 12.62
N ILE A 166 26.73 -2.24 12.05
CA ILE A 166 27.75 -2.89 11.22
C ILE A 166 27.69 -2.33 9.79
N GLU A 167 26.51 -2.40 9.18
CA GLU A 167 26.32 -1.95 7.78
C GLU A 167 26.07 -0.44 7.66
N ASN A 168 25.91 0.27 8.80
CA ASN A 168 25.59 1.70 8.86
C ASN A 168 24.28 2.06 8.13
N GLU A 169 23.33 1.13 8.12
CA GLU A 169 22.07 1.23 7.40
C GLU A 169 20.90 1.57 8.32
N TYR A 170 20.04 2.50 7.91
CA TYR A 170 18.80 2.84 8.63
C TYR A 170 17.64 1.98 8.13
N PHE A 171 16.83 1.50 9.07
CA PHE A 171 15.62 0.74 8.80
C PHE A 171 14.40 1.48 9.34
N ILE A 172 13.30 1.42 8.60
CA ILE A 172 11.97 1.73 9.09
C ILE A 172 11.43 0.46 9.75
N VAL A 173 11.05 0.56 11.03
CA VAL A 173 10.42 -0.54 11.77
C VAL A 173 8.91 -0.41 11.66
N MET A 174 8.26 -1.44 11.14
CA MET A 174 6.85 -1.38 10.73
C MET A 174 6.09 -2.60 11.26
N LYS A 175 4.76 -2.50 11.30
CA LYS A 175 3.89 -3.65 11.57
C LYS A 175 4.13 -4.73 10.52
N TYR A 176 4.33 -5.96 10.98
CA TYR A 176 4.48 -7.11 10.10
C TYR A 176 3.13 -7.50 9.49
N ALA A 177 3.07 -7.57 8.16
CA ALA A 177 1.92 -8.06 7.42
C ALA A 177 2.03 -9.57 7.25
N THR A 178 1.28 -10.32 8.08
CA THR A 178 1.38 -11.78 8.18
C THR A 178 1.07 -12.53 6.88
N TYR A 179 0.27 -11.93 5.99
CA TYR A 179 -0.07 -12.48 4.67
C TYR A 179 0.78 -11.91 3.53
N GLY A 180 1.78 -11.09 3.85
CA GLY A 180 2.66 -10.44 2.88
C GLY A 180 1.96 -9.36 2.08
N ASP A 181 2.47 -9.12 0.87
CA ASP A 181 1.82 -8.26 -0.12
C ASP A 181 0.56 -8.92 -0.70
N LEU A 182 -0.31 -8.12 -1.32
CA LEU A 182 -1.60 -8.57 -1.83
C LEU A 182 -1.45 -9.68 -2.88
N ARG A 183 -0.40 -9.65 -3.70
CA ARG A 183 -0.15 -10.70 -4.71
C ARG A 183 0.11 -12.03 -4.03
N LYS A 184 1.02 -12.06 -3.04
CA LYS A 184 1.30 -13.27 -2.23
C LYS A 184 0.07 -13.73 -1.45
N MET A 185 -0.72 -12.81 -0.92
CA MET A 185 -1.96 -13.16 -0.21
C MET A 185 -2.94 -13.87 -1.15
N LEU A 186 -3.16 -13.33 -2.36
CA LEU A 186 -4.03 -13.92 -3.37
C LEU A 186 -3.49 -15.28 -3.87
N ASP A 187 -2.20 -15.39 -4.16
CA ASP A 187 -1.59 -16.65 -4.65
C ASP A 187 -1.83 -17.81 -3.67
N ASN A 188 -1.78 -17.54 -2.36
CA ASN A 188 -1.88 -18.58 -1.34
C ASN A 188 -3.31 -18.81 -0.81
N ASN A 189 -4.23 -17.87 -1.03
CA ASN A 189 -5.53 -17.88 -0.33
C ASN A 189 -6.74 -17.59 -1.23
N PHE A 190 -6.57 -17.34 -2.53
CA PHE A 190 -7.69 -16.93 -3.39
C PHE A 190 -8.88 -17.88 -3.35
N GLU A 191 -8.66 -19.19 -3.36
CA GLU A 191 -9.74 -20.20 -3.30
C GLU A 191 -10.54 -20.15 -1.99
N LYS A 192 -9.97 -19.61 -0.92
CA LYS A 192 -10.62 -19.44 0.38
C LYS A 192 -11.41 -18.14 0.48
N LEU A 193 -11.24 -17.21 -0.46
CA LEU A 193 -11.85 -15.88 -0.41
C LEU A 193 -13.27 -15.91 -0.99
N SER A 194 -14.25 -15.62 -0.15
CA SER A 194 -15.61 -15.31 -0.62
C SER A 194 -15.65 -13.96 -1.34
N TRP A 195 -16.70 -13.73 -2.12
CA TRP A 195 -16.93 -12.41 -2.75
C TRP A 195 -16.99 -11.28 -1.73
N ILE A 196 -17.65 -11.47 -0.57
CA ILE A 196 -17.68 -10.46 0.49
C ILE A 196 -16.28 -10.17 1.04
N GLN A 197 -15.42 -11.17 1.18
CA GLN A 197 -14.03 -10.96 1.60
C GLN A 197 -13.22 -10.20 0.53
N LYS A 198 -13.41 -10.53 -0.76
CA LYS A 198 -12.83 -9.79 -1.90
C LYS A 198 -13.26 -8.33 -1.90
N ILE A 199 -14.55 -8.04 -1.70
CA ILE A 199 -15.06 -6.67 -1.60
C ILE A 199 -14.48 -5.96 -0.37
N ARG A 200 -14.36 -6.65 0.77
CA ARG A 200 -13.78 -6.09 2.00
C ARG A 200 -12.30 -5.71 1.83
N ILE A 201 -11.51 -6.52 1.12
CA ILE A 201 -10.13 -6.16 0.72
C ILE A 201 -10.12 -4.83 -0.03
N LEU A 202 -10.98 -4.72 -1.07
CA LEU A 202 -11.07 -3.53 -1.90
C LEU A 202 -11.56 -2.30 -1.12
N TYR A 203 -12.49 -2.47 -0.18
CA TYR A 203 -12.95 -1.41 0.71
C TYR A 203 -11.82 -0.83 1.56
N TYR A 204 -10.99 -1.67 2.19
CA TYR A 204 -9.87 -1.16 3.00
C TYR A 204 -8.84 -0.41 2.14
N ILE A 205 -8.57 -0.90 0.93
CA ILE A 205 -7.68 -0.22 -0.02
C ILE A 205 -8.28 1.13 -0.47
N SER A 206 -9.58 1.17 -0.81
CA SER A 206 -10.24 2.41 -1.25
C SER A 206 -10.39 3.43 -0.12
N ASN A 207 -10.64 3.00 1.11
CA ASN A 207 -10.62 3.87 2.30
C ASN A 207 -9.23 4.50 2.50
N GLY A 208 -8.16 3.71 2.45
CA GLY A 208 -6.80 4.24 2.51
C GLY A 208 -6.51 5.25 1.40
N LEU A 209 -6.93 4.94 0.17
CA LEU A 209 -6.74 5.82 -0.98
C LEU A 209 -7.56 7.12 -0.87
N ALA A 210 -8.78 7.04 -0.33
CA ALA A 210 -9.63 8.19 -0.07
C ALA A 210 -8.97 9.16 0.92
N ASN A 211 -8.42 8.63 2.02
CA ASN A 211 -7.67 9.43 3.00
C ASN A 211 -6.45 10.12 2.36
N ILE A 212 -5.70 9.43 1.49
CA ILE A 212 -4.57 10.01 0.75
C ILE A 212 -5.03 11.15 -0.15
N HIS A 213 -6.11 10.93 -0.92
CA HIS A 213 -6.65 11.91 -1.86
C HIS A 213 -7.27 13.13 -1.19
N GLU A 214 -7.90 12.96 -0.02
CA GLU A 214 -8.45 14.03 0.81
C GLU A 214 -7.34 14.92 1.38
N ALA A 215 -6.21 14.34 1.76
CA ALA A 215 -5.01 15.07 2.18
C ALA A 215 -4.30 15.83 1.03
N GLY A 216 -4.89 15.87 -0.18
CA GLY A 216 -4.33 16.53 -1.35
C GLY A 216 -3.08 15.85 -1.92
N LEU A 217 -2.93 14.54 -1.63
CA LEU A 217 -1.85 13.70 -2.15
C LEU A 217 -2.37 12.71 -3.19
N MET A 218 -1.44 12.14 -3.94
CA MET A 218 -1.63 10.98 -4.81
C MET A 218 -0.48 10.00 -4.58
N HIS A 219 -0.78 8.71 -4.56
CA HIS A 219 0.19 7.68 -4.23
C HIS A 219 1.18 7.46 -5.37
N CYS A 220 0.71 7.50 -6.61
CA CYS A 220 1.48 7.35 -7.86
C CYS A 220 2.04 5.94 -8.13
N ASP A 221 1.92 5.00 -7.21
CA ASP A 221 2.43 3.62 -7.40
C ASP A 221 1.54 2.56 -6.74
N ILE A 222 0.24 2.63 -7.00
CA ILE A 222 -0.72 1.66 -6.50
C ILE A 222 -0.62 0.38 -7.33
N HIS A 223 -0.22 -0.71 -6.69
CA HIS A 223 -0.20 -2.06 -7.26
C HIS A 223 -0.19 -3.10 -6.12
N PRO A 224 -0.49 -4.39 -6.39
CA PRO A 224 -0.56 -5.42 -5.35
C PRO A 224 0.68 -5.53 -4.47
N GLY A 225 1.88 -5.35 -5.03
CA GLY A 225 3.15 -5.32 -4.26
C GLY A 225 3.28 -4.19 -3.23
N ASN A 226 2.52 -3.10 -3.36
CA ASN A 226 2.50 -1.98 -2.40
C ASN A 226 1.25 -2.00 -1.50
N ILE A 227 0.41 -3.04 -1.61
CA ILE A 227 -0.68 -3.32 -0.68
C ILE A 227 -0.26 -4.50 0.18
N VAL A 228 -0.32 -4.37 1.51
CA VAL A 228 0.07 -5.42 2.45
C VAL A 228 -1.09 -5.87 3.33
N ASN A 229 -1.11 -7.16 3.67
CA ASN A 229 -2.23 -7.81 4.35
C ASN A 229 -1.83 -8.30 5.75
N VAL A 230 -2.48 -7.74 6.78
CA VAL A 230 -2.34 -8.18 8.18
C VAL A 230 -3.31 -9.34 8.49
N SER A 231 -4.38 -9.45 7.72
CA SER A 231 -5.29 -10.59 7.72
C SER A 231 -5.74 -10.85 6.28
N LEU A 232 -6.53 -11.90 6.06
CA LEU A 232 -7.14 -12.18 4.75
C LEU A 232 -7.91 -11.00 4.16
N THR A 233 -8.44 -10.09 4.99
CA THR A 233 -9.21 -8.93 4.49
C THR A 233 -8.65 -7.57 4.90
N SER A 234 -7.88 -7.49 5.99
CA SER A 234 -7.29 -6.23 6.47
C SER A 234 -6.07 -5.85 5.63
N SER A 235 -6.33 -5.03 4.61
CA SER A 235 -5.35 -4.57 3.63
C SER A 235 -4.92 -3.13 3.93
N TYR A 236 -3.65 -2.83 3.74
CA TYR A 236 -3.07 -1.52 4.01
C TYR A 236 -2.19 -1.08 2.85
N ILE A 237 -2.23 0.21 2.52
CA ILE A 237 -1.31 0.83 1.58
C ILE A 237 0.06 0.99 2.24
N SER A 238 1.11 0.75 1.48
CA SER A 238 2.51 0.89 1.88
C SER A 238 3.32 1.53 0.75
N ASP A 239 4.58 1.86 1.05
CA ASP A 239 5.53 2.48 0.10
C ASP A 239 5.11 3.87 -0.41
N PHE A 240 5.29 4.86 0.47
CA PHE A 240 4.94 6.26 0.18
C PHE A 240 6.10 7.03 -0.50
N GLY A 241 7.14 6.36 -0.99
CA GLY A 241 8.34 6.98 -1.55
C GLY A 241 8.07 7.82 -2.81
N LEU A 242 7.02 7.48 -3.58
CA LEU A 242 6.61 8.18 -4.79
C LEU A 242 5.41 9.12 -4.59
N CYS A 243 4.90 9.23 -3.36
CA CYS A 243 3.69 9.99 -3.05
C CYS A 243 3.91 11.50 -3.27
N LYS A 244 3.02 12.17 -4.01
CA LYS A 244 3.16 13.58 -4.42
C LYS A 244 2.01 14.45 -3.97
N SER A 245 2.32 15.70 -3.61
CA SER A 245 1.31 16.73 -3.33
C SER A 245 0.90 17.49 -4.59
N LEU A 246 -0.41 17.75 -4.72
CA LEU A 246 -0.98 18.58 -5.80
C LEU A 246 -0.37 19.99 -5.85
N SER A 247 -0.05 20.57 -4.69
CA SER A 247 0.54 21.92 -4.59
C SER A 247 1.94 22.04 -5.19
N LEU A 248 2.70 20.94 -5.24
CA LEU A 248 4.03 20.89 -5.85
C LEU A 248 3.94 20.68 -7.37
N VAL A 249 2.93 19.94 -7.83
CA VAL A 249 2.67 19.73 -9.25
C VAL A 249 2.23 21.03 -9.92
N SER A 250 1.37 21.82 -9.27
CA SER A 250 0.86 23.09 -9.82
C SER A 250 1.89 24.22 -9.80
N ARG A 251 2.82 24.25 -8.83
CA ARG A 251 3.73 25.38 -8.64
C ARG A 251 5.05 25.29 -9.39
N ASN A 252 5.61 24.13 -9.74
CA ASN A 252 6.93 24.11 -10.42
C ASN A 252 7.43 22.79 -11.05
N TYR A 253 6.60 21.84 -11.52
CA TYR A 253 7.14 20.61 -12.14
C TYR A 253 6.43 20.22 -13.46
N LYS A 254 6.89 20.81 -14.57
CA LYS A 254 6.80 20.23 -15.93
C LYS A 254 7.78 19.06 -16.16
N LYS A 255 8.45 18.55 -15.11
CA LYS A 255 9.32 17.37 -15.24
C LYS A 255 8.44 16.13 -15.24
N ARG A 256 8.01 15.74 -16.44
CA ARG A 256 7.36 14.46 -16.71
C ARG A 256 8.24 13.36 -16.13
N ILE A 257 7.68 12.51 -15.27
CA ILE A 257 8.42 11.39 -14.70
C ILE A 257 8.10 10.17 -15.54
N TYR A 258 9.03 9.85 -16.45
CA TYR A 258 8.94 8.64 -17.26
C TYR A 258 9.65 7.49 -16.52
N GLY A 259 9.03 6.31 -16.50
CA GLY A 259 9.69 5.06 -16.10
C GLY A 259 9.53 4.63 -14.64
N TYR A 260 8.68 5.27 -13.84
CA TYR A 260 8.38 4.81 -12.48
C TYR A 260 7.03 4.07 -12.42
N GLY A 261 6.97 3.04 -11.59
CA GLY A 261 5.77 2.23 -11.34
C GLY A 261 5.62 0.99 -12.24
N VAL A 262 4.60 0.18 -11.93
CA VAL A 262 4.41 -1.15 -12.52
C VAL A 262 3.44 -1.08 -13.70
N VAL A 263 3.97 -1.21 -14.93
CA VAL A 263 3.29 -0.93 -16.21
C VAL A 263 1.86 -1.50 -16.33
N PRO A 264 1.57 -2.77 -15.96
CA PRO A 264 0.21 -3.31 -15.97
C PRO A 264 -0.82 -2.50 -15.19
N TYR A 265 -0.42 -1.76 -14.14
CA TYR A 265 -1.32 -0.97 -13.28
C TYR A 265 -1.36 0.51 -13.65
N MET A 266 -0.40 1.01 -14.42
CA MET A 266 -0.33 2.43 -14.78
C MET A 266 -1.44 2.85 -15.76
N ALA A 267 -2.01 4.03 -15.56
CA ALA A 267 -3.00 4.64 -16.44
C ALA A 267 -2.41 5.05 -17.81
N THR A 268 -3.27 5.22 -18.81
CA THR A 268 -2.88 5.60 -20.18
C THR A 268 -2.21 6.96 -20.23
N GLU A 269 -2.74 7.96 -19.52
CA GLU A 269 -2.17 9.30 -19.42
C GLU A 269 -0.81 9.30 -18.70
N THR A 270 -0.63 8.40 -17.73
CA THR A 270 0.63 8.24 -17.01
C THR A 270 1.69 7.62 -17.91
N LEU A 271 1.34 6.57 -18.66
CA LEU A 271 2.27 5.90 -19.58
C LEU A 271 2.68 6.79 -20.76
N SER A 272 1.74 7.55 -21.33
CA SER A 272 1.96 8.37 -22.53
C SER A 272 2.60 9.73 -22.20
N ARG A 273 2.14 10.39 -21.13
CA ARG A 273 2.52 11.78 -20.82
C ARG A 273 3.32 11.92 -19.52
N GLY A 274 3.51 10.85 -18.75
CA GLY A 274 4.13 10.93 -17.42
C GLY A 274 3.26 11.68 -16.41
N GLU A 275 1.96 11.79 -16.68
CA GLU A 275 1.00 12.52 -15.86
C GLU A 275 0.42 11.61 -14.78
N TYR A 276 0.79 11.88 -13.54
CA TYR A 276 0.19 11.27 -12.38
C TYR A 276 -0.88 12.19 -11.82
N THR A 277 -2.05 11.62 -11.54
CA THR A 277 -3.19 12.32 -10.96
C THR A 277 -3.87 11.41 -9.93
N ARG A 278 -4.78 11.97 -9.14
CA ARG A 278 -5.67 11.13 -8.32
C ARG A 278 -6.44 10.12 -9.16
N LYS A 279 -6.84 10.48 -10.39
CA LYS A 279 -7.55 9.59 -11.32
C LYS A 279 -6.66 8.49 -11.91
N SER A 280 -5.33 8.67 -11.96
CA SER A 280 -4.42 7.58 -12.32
C SER A 280 -4.27 6.55 -11.20
N ASP A 281 -4.35 6.97 -9.93
CA ASP A 281 -4.44 6.01 -8.81
C ASP A 281 -5.74 5.19 -8.91
N ILE A 282 -6.86 5.81 -9.32
CA ILE A 282 -8.15 5.10 -9.53
C ILE A 282 -8.07 4.07 -10.65
N TYR A 283 -7.39 4.38 -11.75
CA TYR A 283 -7.12 3.39 -12.80
C TYR A 283 -6.34 2.19 -12.24
N SER A 284 -5.30 2.47 -11.44
CA SER A 284 -4.48 1.44 -10.81
C SER A 284 -5.31 0.57 -9.85
N PHE A 285 -6.22 1.19 -9.11
CA PHE A 285 -7.20 0.48 -8.28
C PHE A 285 -8.11 -0.44 -9.10
N GLY A 286 -8.59 -0.01 -10.28
CA GLY A 286 -9.36 -0.87 -11.19
C GLY A 286 -8.59 -2.13 -11.63
N MET A 287 -7.27 -2.01 -11.85
CA MET A 287 -6.42 -3.16 -12.13
C MET A 287 -6.25 -4.09 -10.93
N ILE A 288 -6.21 -3.55 -9.71
CA ILE A 288 -6.25 -4.35 -8.47
C ILE A 288 -7.61 -5.05 -8.32
N MET A 289 -8.73 -4.40 -8.66
CA MET A 289 -10.06 -5.04 -8.64
C MET A 289 -10.07 -6.29 -9.51
N LEU A 290 -9.56 -6.20 -10.74
CA LEU A 290 -9.45 -7.36 -11.63
C LEU A 290 -8.70 -8.52 -10.97
N GLU A 291 -7.57 -8.21 -10.34
CA GLU A 291 -6.72 -9.22 -9.72
C GLU A 291 -7.37 -9.83 -8.46
N VAL A 292 -8.01 -9.02 -7.63
CA VAL A 292 -8.74 -9.50 -6.44
C VAL A 292 -9.95 -10.34 -6.82
N PHE A 293 -10.64 -10.01 -7.92
CA PHE A 293 -11.80 -10.76 -8.37
C PHE A 293 -11.43 -12.09 -9.02
N THR A 294 -10.33 -12.13 -9.77
CA THR A 294 -10.03 -13.25 -10.65
C THR A 294 -8.81 -14.07 -10.24
N SER A 295 -7.93 -13.54 -9.38
CA SER A 295 -6.55 -13.97 -9.08
C SER A 295 -5.53 -13.68 -10.18
N TYR A 296 -5.96 -13.36 -11.41
CA TYR A 296 -5.06 -13.21 -12.54
C TYR A 296 -4.49 -11.79 -12.59
N PRO A 297 -3.16 -11.64 -12.68
CA PRO A 297 -2.55 -10.35 -12.96
C PRO A 297 -3.10 -9.76 -14.26
N PRO A 298 -3.24 -8.42 -14.37
CA PRO A 298 -3.63 -7.78 -15.60
C PRO A 298 -2.69 -8.21 -16.74
N TYR A 299 -3.28 -8.68 -17.85
CA TYR A 299 -2.55 -9.08 -19.05
C TYR A 299 -1.60 -10.29 -18.87
N TYR A 300 -1.91 -11.18 -17.94
CA TYR A 300 -1.16 -12.44 -17.67
C TYR A 300 -0.89 -13.32 -18.90
N ASN A 301 -1.65 -13.13 -19.99
CA ASN A 301 -1.54 -13.89 -21.23
C ASN A 301 -0.51 -13.32 -22.22
N ILE A 302 0.19 -12.25 -21.83
CA ILE A 302 1.27 -11.66 -22.61
C ILE A 302 2.62 -12.15 -22.05
N PRO A 303 3.54 -12.64 -22.89
CA PRO A 303 4.84 -13.11 -22.41
C PRO A 303 5.63 -12.00 -21.70
N GLN A 304 6.20 -12.33 -20.53
CA GLN A 304 6.80 -11.38 -19.60
C GLN A 304 7.83 -10.45 -20.24
N ASP A 305 8.67 -10.98 -21.14
CA ASP A 305 9.73 -10.22 -21.84
C ASP A 305 9.19 -9.09 -22.72
N TYR A 306 7.94 -9.22 -23.18
CA TYR A 306 7.29 -8.24 -24.03
C TYR A 306 6.20 -7.43 -23.32
N VAL A 307 5.82 -7.81 -22.09
CA VAL A 307 4.73 -7.16 -21.33
C VAL A 307 4.93 -5.65 -21.36
N ASN A 308 6.08 -5.12 -20.96
CA ASN A 308 6.23 -3.66 -20.88
C ASN A 308 6.09 -2.93 -22.23
N ARG A 309 6.56 -3.52 -23.34
CA ARG A 309 6.50 -2.90 -24.67
C ARG A 309 5.11 -3.03 -25.28
N ILE A 310 4.56 -4.25 -25.30
CA ILE A 310 3.24 -4.54 -25.85
C ILE A 310 2.17 -3.83 -25.03
N MET A 311 2.30 -3.80 -23.69
CA MET A 311 1.33 -3.16 -22.82
C MET A 311 1.24 -1.66 -23.02
N ARG A 312 2.37 -0.99 -23.25
CA ARG A 312 2.37 0.43 -23.58
C ARG A 312 1.55 0.69 -24.84
N ILE A 313 1.74 -0.12 -25.88
CA ILE A 313 0.99 0.00 -27.15
C ILE A 313 -0.49 -0.32 -26.93
N TYR A 314 -0.80 -1.48 -26.33
CA TYR A 314 -2.17 -1.96 -26.15
C TYR A 314 -3.03 -0.97 -25.35
N LYS A 315 -2.45 -0.38 -24.31
CA LYS A 315 -3.15 0.63 -23.50
C LYS A 315 -3.38 1.92 -24.27
N VAL A 316 -2.41 2.38 -25.08
CA VAL A 316 -2.61 3.54 -25.97
C VAL A 316 -3.72 3.26 -26.99
N LEU A 317 -3.83 2.04 -27.48
CA LEU A 317 -4.92 1.59 -28.37
C LEU A 317 -6.24 1.30 -27.64
N GLY A 318 -6.31 1.51 -26.32
CA GLY A 318 -7.53 1.27 -25.54
C GLY A 318 -7.90 -0.21 -25.35
N LEU A 319 -6.98 -1.15 -25.59
CA LEU A 319 -7.23 -2.57 -25.33
C LEU A 319 -7.27 -2.86 -23.82
N ARG A 320 -8.19 -3.74 -23.41
CA ARG A 320 -8.42 -4.11 -22.00
C ARG A 320 -8.00 -5.56 -21.73
N PRO A 321 -7.71 -5.92 -20.46
CA PRO A 321 -7.37 -7.30 -20.10
C PRO A 321 -8.49 -8.27 -20.49
N LYS A 322 -8.12 -9.45 -20.97
CA LYS A 322 -9.11 -10.51 -21.24
C LYS A 322 -9.55 -11.16 -19.93
N ILE A 323 -10.84 -11.06 -19.62
CA ILE A 323 -11.45 -11.65 -18.43
C ILE A 323 -12.21 -12.91 -18.85
N LYS A 324 -11.78 -14.08 -18.37
CA LYS A 324 -12.49 -15.35 -18.56
C LYS A 324 -13.38 -15.72 -17.37
N TYR A 325 -13.06 -15.19 -16.19
CA TYR A 325 -13.80 -15.42 -14.95
C TYR A 325 -15.08 -14.59 -14.94
N LYS A 326 -16.22 -15.18 -14.57
CA LYS A 326 -17.47 -14.43 -14.41
C LYS A 326 -17.37 -13.57 -13.15
N ILE A 327 -17.59 -12.27 -13.29
CA ILE A 327 -17.60 -11.30 -12.18
C ILE A 327 -19.06 -10.80 -12.05
N PRO A 328 -19.62 -10.69 -10.84
CA PRO A 328 -20.91 -10.04 -10.60
C PRO A 328 -20.99 -8.69 -11.32
N GLN A 329 -22.09 -8.45 -12.03
CA GLN A 329 -22.19 -7.32 -12.95
C GLN A 329 -21.98 -5.98 -12.25
N LEU A 330 -22.54 -5.79 -11.06
CA LEU A 330 -22.35 -4.57 -10.26
C LEU A 330 -20.87 -4.30 -9.94
N LEU A 331 -20.10 -5.34 -9.63
CA LEU A 331 -18.67 -5.23 -9.35
C LEU A 331 -17.86 -5.00 -10.64
N LYS A 332 -18.28 -5.64 -11.73
CA LYS A 332 -17.68 -5.46 -13.05
C LYS A 332 -17.87 -4.03 -13.55
N ASP A 333 -19.06 -3.46 -13.41
CA ASP A 333 -19.35 -2.09 -13.82
C ASP A 333 -18.54 -1.07 -13.01
N LEU A 334 -18.37 -1.31 -11.70
CA LEU A 334 -17.53 -0.47 -10.85
C LEU A 334 -16.06 -0.53 -11.27
N MET A 335 -15.54 -1.73 -11.56
CA MET A 335 -14.19 -1.94 -12.09
C MET A 335 -14.02 -1.27 -13.47
N ASP A 336 -15.02 -1.40 -14.34
CA ASP A 336 -14.97 -0.84 -15.69
C ASP A 336 -14.93 0.69 -15.68
N LYS A 337 -15.66 1.33 -14.76
CA LYS A 337 -15.55 2.78 -14.54
C LYS A 337 -14.16 3.19 -14.04
N CYS A 338 -13.50 2.37 -13.22
CA CYS A 338 -12.18 2.72 -12.68
C CYS A 338 -11.10 2.83 -13.76
N TRP A 339 -11.16 1.99 -14.80
CA TRP A 339 -10.18 1.99 -15.89
C TRP A 339 -10.71 2.62 -17.19
N ASP A 340 -11.66 3.55 -17.09
CA ASP A 340 -12.11 4.35 -18.23
C ASP A 340 -10.92 5.06 -18.88
N ILE A 341 -10.94 5.17 -20.21
CA ILE A 341 -9.87 5.83 -20.95
C ILE A 341 -9.81 7.32 -20.61
N ASP A 342 -10.98 7.95 -20.39
CA ASP A 342 -11.08 9.30 -19.92
C ASP A 342 -11.01 9.33 -18.38
N PRO A 343 -9.97 9.96 -17.79
CA PRO A 343 -9.86 10.11 -16.34
C PRO A 343 -11.04 10.81 -15.67
N PHE A 344 -11.81 11.63 -16.39
CA PHE A 344 -12.96 12.35 -15.84
C PHE A 344 -14.16 11.43 -15.58
N ASN A 345 -14.31 10.34 -16.34
CA ASN A 345 -15.38 9.35 -16.16
C ASN A 345 -15.14 8.41 -14.98
N ARG A 346 -13.88 8.30 -14.53
CA ARG A 346 -13.52 7.43 -13.40
C ARG A 346 -14.13 7.99 -12.10
N PRO A 347 -14.52 7.15 -11.13
CA PRO A 347 -14.97 7.64 -9.82
C PRO A 347 -13.83 8.31 -9.05
N THR A 348 -14.15 8.92 -7.92
CA THR A 348 -13.20 9.34 -6.88
C THR A 348 -12.96 8.19 -5.91
N ALA A 349 -11.85 8.24 -5.17
CA ALA A 349 -11.57 7.24 -4.14
C ALA A 349 -12.66 7.22 -3.05
N LYS A 350 -13.25 8.38 -2.74
CA LYS A 350 -14.34 8.49 -1.77
C LYS A 350 -15.64 7.85 -2.26
N GLU A 351 -15.98 8.01 -3.54
CA GLU A 351 -17.14 7.32 -4.13
C GLU A 351 -16.94 5.80 -4.13
N LEU A 352 -15.73 5.32 -4.41
CA LEU A 352 -15.39 3.89 -4.33
C LEU A 352 -15.49 3.35 -2.91
N GLU A 353 -14.95 4.06 -1.92
CA GLU A 353 -15.04 3.72 -0.50
C GLU A 353 -16.51 3.55 -0.09
N VAL A 354 -17.35 4.56 -0.36
CA VAL A 354 -18.77 4.55 0.01
C VAL A 354 -19.51 3.40 -0.69
N GLN A 355 -19.25 3.17 -1.97
CA GLN A 355 -19.91 2.11 -2.72
C GLN A 355 -19.51 0.71 -2.23
N LEU A 356 -18.22 0.49 -1.99
CA LEU A 356 -17.71 -0.80 -1.49
C LEU A 356 -18.16 -1.04 -0.04
N GLU A 357 -18.23 -0.01 0.79
CA GLU A 357 -18.79 -0.10 2.15
C GLU A 357 -20.24 -0.58 2.14
N LYS A 358 -21.06 -0.05 1.23
CA LYS A 358 -22.45 -0.49 1.03
C LYS A 358 -22.52 -1.96 0.64
N TYR A 359 -21.62 -2.44 -0.21
CA TYR A 359 -21.59 -3.86 -0.57
C TYR A 359 -21.08 -4.78 0.56
N VAL A 360 -20.30 -4.27 1.50
CA VAL A 360 -19.84 -5.04 2.67
C VAL A 360 -20.89 -5.09 3.77
N ASN A 361 -21.61 -4.00 4.00
CA ASN A 361 -22.51 -3.83 5.15
C ASN A 361 -24.00 -3.93 4.80
N GLY A 362 -24.37 -3.82 3.51
CA GLY A 362 -25.75 -3.82 3.05
C GLY A 362 -26.21 -5.19 2.59
N ASP A 363 -27.49 -5.47 2.85
CA ASP A 363 -28.22 -6.51 2.13
C ASP A 363 -28.50 -5.99 0.71
N ASN A 364 -27.82 -6.58 -0.27
CA ASN A 364 -27.99 -6.25 -1.68
C ASN A 364 -28.37 -7.53 -2.41
N SER A 365 -29.67 -7.81 -2.42
CA SER A 365 -30.25 -9.00 -3.05
C SER A 365 -29.80 -9.19 -4.51
N GLU A 366 -29.67 -8.10 -5.27
CA GLU A 366 -29.18 -8.14 -6.65
C GLU A 366 -27.71 -8.63 -6.71
N LEU A 367 -26.84 -8.09 -5.85
CA LEU A 367 -25.44 -8.52 -5.79
C LEU A 367 -25.32 -9.98 -5.31
N GLU A 368 -26.15 -10.40 -4.36
CA GLU A 368 -26.17 -11.78 -3.88
C GLU A 368 -26.59 -12.78 -4.95
N GLU A 369 -27.58 -12.43 -5.78
CA GLU A 369 -28.00 -13.24 -6.92
C GLU A 369 -26.89 -13.34 -7.97
N GLN A 370 -26.25 -12.21 -8.30
CA GLN A 370 -25.12 -12.18 -9.23
C GLN A 370 -23.90 -12.97 -8.72
N ILE A 371 -23.68 -13.00 -7.40
CA ILE A 371 -22.63 -13.82 -6.77
C ILE A 371 -22.92 -15.31 -6.95
N LYS A 372 -24.15 -15.76 -6.68
CA LYS A 372 -24.54 -17.17 -6.87
C LYS A 372 -24.36 -17.61 -8.32
N GLU A 373 -24.79 -16.79 -9.28
CA GLU A 373 -24.57 -17.06 -10.71
C GLU A 373 -23.07 -17.17 -11.04
N ALA A 374 -22.26 -16.22 -10.54
CA ALA A 374 -20.83 -16.21 -10.80
C ALA A 374 -20.13 -17.44 -10.21
N ASP A 375 -20.49 -17.87 -9.00
CA ASP A 375 -19.87 -19.02 -8.35
C ASP A 375 -20.19 -20.34 -9.08
N GLU A 376 -21.42 -20.52 -9.59
CA GLU A 376 -21.78 -21.69 -10.40
C GLU A 376 -21.01 -21.72 -11.73
N VAL A 377 -20.92 -20.59 -12.44
CA VAL A 377 -20.17 -20.50 -13.71
C VAL A 377 -18.68 -20.77 -13.48
N ASN A 378 -18.13 -20.30 -12.37
CA ASN A 378 -16.70 -20.38 -12.07
C ASN A 378 -16.27 -21.65 -11.33
N LYS A 379 -17.19 -22.59 -11.03
CA LYS A 379 -16.93 -23.77 -10.20
C LYS A 379 -15.72 -24.62 -10.64
N ASN A 380 -15.40 -24.61 -11.94
CA ASN A 380 -14.27 -25.35 -12.52
C ASN A 380 -13.09 -24.44 -12.91
N PHE A 381 -13.15 -23.15 -12.58
CA PHE A 381 -12.11 -22.20 -12.94
C PHE A 381 -10.93 -22.33 -12.00
N LYS A 382 -9.72 -22.46 -12.58
CA LYS A 382 -8.48 -22.57 -11.80
C LYS A 382 -7.91 -21.19 -11.52
N PRO A 383 -7.51 -20.89 -10.28
CA PRO A 383 -6.77 -19.68 -9.97
C PRO A 383 -5.48 -19.58 -10.78
N TYR A 384 -4.96 -18.37 -10.88
CA TYR A 384 -3.70 -18.10 -11.52
C TYR A 384 -2.57 -18.89 -10.83
N ASN A 385 -1.79 -19.62 -11.62
CA ASN A 385 -0.60 -20.31 -11.15
C ASN A 385 0.62 -19.78 -11.92
N PRO A 386 1.54 -19.03 -11.28
CA PRO A 386 2.69 -18.45 -11.94
C PRO A 386 3.64 -19.50 -12.55
N HIS A 387 3.70 -20.72 -11.99
CA HIS A 387 4.55 -21.81 -12.49
C HIS A 387 3.97 -22.53 -13.73
N SER A 388 2.66 -22.40 -13.97
CA SER A 388 1.99 -23.05 -15.10
C SER A 388 2.27 -22.38 -16.45
N ASN A 389 2.59 -21.07 -16.45
CA ASN A 389 2.90 -20.31 -17.67
C ASN A 389 4.26 -20.66 -18.29
N ILE A 390 5.19 -21.22 -17.51
CA ILE A 390 6.47 -21.75 -18.03
C ILE A 390 6.22 -22.99 -18.92
N ARG A 391 5.21 -23.81 -18.61
CA ARG A 391 4.86 -24.99 -19.41
C ARG A 391 4.21 -24.65 -20.76
N TYR A 392 3.52 -23.52 -20.87
CA TYR A 392 2.93 -23.09 -22.14
C TYR A 392 4.02 -22.72 -23.17
N LEU A 393 5.11 -22.10 -22.70
CA LEU A 393 6.31 -21.84 -23.52
C LEU A 393 7.01 -23.14 -23.95
N TYR A 394 7.13 -24.13 -23.05
CA TYR A 394 7.64 -25.46 -23.42
C TYR A 394 6.74 -26.21 -24.40
N SER A 395 5.42 -26.01 -24.39
CA SER A 395 4.52 -26.65 -25.36
C SER A 395 4.49 -25.96 -26.73
N LEU A 396 4.78 -24.65 -26.78
CA LEU A 396 4.93 -23.90 -28.03
C LEU A 396 6.30 -24.14 -28.69
N TRP A 397 7.31 -24.56 -27.92
CA TRP A 397 8.68 -24.79 -28.40
C TRP A 397 9.16 -26.25 -28.28
N GLY A 398 8.34 -27.15 -27.74
CA GLY A 398 8.65 -28.54 -27.45
C GLY A 398 7.93 -29.51 -28.37
N GLY A 399 8.19 -29.39 -29.67
CA GLY A 399 7.87 -30.40 -30.67
C GLY A 399 8.96 -30.36 -31.73
N LYS A 400 9.81 -31.39 -31.75
CA LYS A 400 10.95 -31.64 -32.66
C LYS A 400 11.17 -30.58 -33.75
N VAL A 401 12.29 -29.87 -33.65
CA VAL A 401 12.83 -28.97 -34.67
C VAL A 401 13.01 -29.73 -35.99
N GLY A 402 12.01 -29.66 -36.86
CA GLY A 402 12.10 -30.00 -38.27
C GLY A 402 12.28 -28.71 -39.05
N LYS A 403 13.32 -28.64 -39.88
CA LYS A 403 13.59 -27.50 -40.76
C LYS A 403 12.39 -27.23 -41.67
N GLY A 404 11.88 -26.00 -41.64
CA GLY A 404 11.10 -25.42 -42.74
C GLY A 404 9.75 -24.84 -42.34
N VAL A 405 9.50 -23.62 -42.85
CA VAL A 405 8.21 -22.94 -43.04
C VAL A 405 7.75 -22.00 -41.91
N TRP A 406 8.12 -20.71 -42.04
CA TRP A 406 7.50 -19.57 -41.34
C TRP A 406 6.80 -18.65 -42.37
N PRO A 407 5.46 -18.67 -42.51
CA PRO A 407 4.75 -17.68 -43.34
C PRO A 407 4.17 -16.50 -42.54
N ASN A 408 4.13 -16.55 -41.20
CA ASN A 408 3.37 -15.59 -40.40
C ASN A 408 4.20 -14.62 -39.53
N PHE A 409 5.54 -14.68 -39.58
CA PHE A 409 6.39 -13.75 -38.82
C PHE A 409 6.30 -12.31 -39.33
N TRP A 410 6.20 -12.13 -40.66
CA TRP A 410 6.24 -10.81 -41.29
C TRP A 410 4.94 -10.02 -41.14
N LYS A 411 3.77 -10.69 -41.05
CA LYS A 411 2.49 -10.03 -40.73
C LYS A 411 2.46 -9.45 -39.31
N PHE A 412 3.18 -10.07 -38.38
CA PHE A 412 3.30 -9.56 -37.01
C PHE A 412 4.29 -8.39 -36.92
N LEU A 413 5.35 -8.38 -37.74
CA LEU A 413 6.32 -7.28 -37.79
C LEU A 413 5.73 -6.01 -38.43
N LEU A 414 4.85 -6.14 -39.43
CA LEU A 414 4.24 -4.98 -40.12
C LEU A 414 3.27 -4.20 -39.22
N LEU A 415 2.71 -4.84 -38.18
CA LEU A 415 1.86 -4.21 -37.15
C LEU A 415 2.66 -3.50 -36.04
N ILE A 416 3.99 -3.65 -36.04
CA ILE A 416 4.89 -3.04 -35.03
C ILE A 416 5.61 -1.80 -35.59
N LEU A 417 5.57 -1.57 -36.92
CA LEU A 417 6.30 -0.47 -37.59
C LEU A 417 5.40 0.59 -38.24
N LEU A 418 4.09 0.58 -37.97
CA LEU A 418 3.14 1.66 -38.26
C LEU A 418 2.40 1.99 -36.96
#